data_AF-A0A8T4JIG9-F1
#
_entry.id   AF-A0A8T4JIG9-F1
#
_cell.length_a   1.000
_cell.length_b   1.000
_cell.length_c   1.000
_cell.angle_alpha   90.00
_cell.angle_beta   90.00
_cell.angle_gamma   90.00
#
_symmetry.space_group_name_H-M   'P 1'
#
loop_
_entity.id
_entity.type
_entity.pdbx_description
1 polymer ?
#
loop_
_entity_poly.entity_id
_entity_poly.type
_entity_poly.pdbx_seq_one_letter_code
_entity_poly.pdbx_strand_id
1 'polypeptide(L)' 'MAKITIDLSDDELKILKSRGKKNYLSTKEQIEDIIRRSIISYKKSRYKNISGETDDKLVNIFSRSRRGRKKKK' A
#
# COMPACT_ATOMS: atom_id res chain seq x y z
N MET A 1 20.08 3.96 -12.14
CA MET A 1 19.15 4.02 -10.99
C MET A 1 18.23 5.21 -11.17
N ALA A 2 16.93 5.06 -10.95
CA ALA A 2 16.01 6.20 -11.04
C ALA A 2 16.34 7.21 -9.92
N LYS A 3 16.43 8.49 -10.27
CA LYS A 3 16.67 9.58 -9.32
C LYS A 3 15.39 10.41 -9.24
N ILE A 4 14.85 10.54 -8.03
CA ILE A 4 13.66 11.31 -7.75
C ILE A 4 14.06 12.43 -6.81
N THR A 5 13.69 13.66 -7.17
CA THR A 5 13.82 14.82 -6.29
C THR A 5 12.44 15.11 -5.71
N ILE A 6 12.37 15.27 -4.39
CA ILE A 6 11.14 15.55 -3.68
C ILE A 6 11.43 16.76 -2.80
N ASP A 7 10.55 17.76 -2.87
CA ASP A 7 10.58 18.89 -1.97
C ASP A 7 9.76 18.55 -0.72
N LEU A 8 10.29 18.87 0.46
CA LEU A 8 9.70 18.52 1.75
C LEU A 8 9.82 19.71 2.70
N SER A 9 8.73 20.00 3.40
CA SER A 9 8.74 20.98 4.48
C SER A 9 9.53 20.47 5.70
N ASP A 10 9.98 21.39 6.56
CA ASP A 10 10.73 21.06 7.76
C ASP A 10 9.95 20.17 8.74
N ASP A 11 8.62 20.33 8.79
CA ASP A 11 7.74 19.55 9.64
C ASP A 11 7.65 18.10 9.16
N GLU A 12 7.50 17.89 7.84
CA GLU A 12 7.51 16.56 7.24
C GLU A 12 8.88 15.87 7.44
N LEU A 13 9.96 16.63 7.32
CA LEU A 13 11.32 16.13 7.54
C LEU A 13 11.53 15.68 8.99
N LYS A 14 11.02 16.42 9.98
CA LYS A 14 11.05 16.02 11.40
C LYS A 14 10.32 14.69 11.63
N ILE A 15 9.13 14.54 11.05
CA ILE A 15 8.33 13.32 11.17
C ILE A 15 9.09 12.12 10.57
N LEU A 16 9.67 12.29 9.37
CA LEU A 16 10.45 11.25 8.70
C LEU A 16 11.70 10.85 9.50
N LYS A 17 12.42 11.82 10.07
CA LYS A 17 13.58 11.56 10.93
C LYS A 17 13.20 10.80 12.20
N SER A 18 12.11 11.19 12.86
CA SER A 18 11.61 10.49 14.06
C SER A 18 11.25 9.03 13.75
N ARG A 19 10.60 8.79 12.60
CA ARG A 19 10.25 7.43 12.14
C ARG A 19 11.48 6.61 11.75
N GLY A 20 12.44 7.20 11.05
CA GLY A 20 13.71 6.57 10.68
C GLY A 20 14.49 6.09 11.90
N LYS A 21 14.56 6.92 12.96
CA LYS A 21 15.19 6.51 14.24
C LYS A 21 14.56 5.26 14.85
N LYS A 22 13.23 5.16 14.84
CA LYS A 22 12.52 3.98 15.39
C LYS A 22 12.77 2.70 14.58
N ASN A 23 12.98 2.85 13.27
CA ASN A 23 13.21 1.74 12.36
C ASN A 23 14.69 1.45 12.09
N TYR A 24 15.60 2.19 12.74
CA TYR A 24 17.05 2.13 12.51
C TYR A 24 17.45 2.35 11.03
N LEU A 25 16.74 3.28 10.37
CA LEU A 25 16.98 3.66 8.98
C LEU A 25 17.45 5.11 8.88
N SER A 26 18.34 5.38 7.92
CA SER A 26 18.59 6.76 7.49
C SER A 26 17.32 7.37 6.88
N THR A 27 17.28 8.71 6.80
CA THR A 27 16.11 9.42 6.26
C THR A 27 15.83 9.02 4.81
N LYS A 28 16.89 8.80 4.02
CA LYS A 28 16.81 8.35 2.63
C LYS A 28 16.24 6.93 2.51
N GLU A 29 16.75 6.00 3.29
CA GLU A 29 16.26 4.60 3.31
C GLU A 29 14.82 4.52 3.81
N GLN A 30 14.45 5.36 4.78
CA GLN A 30 13.08 5.44 5.29
C GLN A 30 12.09 5.92 4.22
N ILE A 31 12.48 6.90 3.39
CA ILE A 31 11.68 7.36 2.25
C ILE A 31 11.55 6.24 1.21
N GLU A 32 12.65 5.56 0.90
CA GLU A 32 12.65 4.45 -0.05
C GLU A 32 11.74 3.29 0.41
N ASP A 33 11.82 2.92 1.69
CA ASP A 33 10.96 1.90 2.29
C ASP A 33 9.48 2.30 2.23
N ILE A 34 9.14 3.57 2.50
CA ILE A 34 7.77 4.08 2.37
C ILE A 34 7.27 3.95 0.93
N ILE A 35 8.06 4.40 -0.06
CA ILE A 35 7.68 4.33 -1.48
C ILE A 35 7.50 2.88 -1.91
N ARG A 36 8.43 1.99 -1.57
CA ARG A 36 8.34 0.55 -1.88
C ARG A 36 7.07 -0.07 -1.27
N ARG A 37 6.80 0.18 0.01
CA ARG A 37 5.60 -0.32 0.69
C ARG A 37 4.32 0.22 0.06
N SER A 38 4.30 1.49 -0.31
CA SER A 38 3.17 2.13 -1.00
C SER A 38 2.88 1.46 -2.34
N ILE A 39 3.90 1.17 -3.14
CA ILE A 39 3.72 0.50 -4.45
C ILE A 39 3.18 -0.93 -4.26
N ILE A 40 3.75 -1.69 -3.32
CA ILE A 40 3.31 -3.05 -3.03
C ILE A 40 1.86 -3.08 -2.54
N SER A 41 1.50 -2.17 -1.63
CA SER A 41 0.14 -2.08 -1.09
C SER A 41 -0.86 -1.61 -2.14
N TYR A 42 -0.49 -0.64 -2.99
CA TYR A 42 -1.30 -0.15 -4.09
C TYR A 42 -1.64 -1.26 -5.09
N LYS A 43 -0.65 -2.08 -5.47
CA LYS A 43 -0.87 -3.24 -6.35
C LYS A 43 -1.87 -4.22 -5.73
N LYS A 44 -1.71 -4.57 -4.44
CA LYS A 44 -2.64 -5.48 -3.74
C LYS A 44 -4.06 -4.93 -3.61
N SER A 45 -4.21 -3.62 -3.46
CA SER A 45 -5.52 -2.95 -3.40
C SER A 45 -6.27 -3.03 -4.74
N ARG A 46 -5.56 -2.79 -5.85
CA ARG A 46 -6.16 -2.91 -7.20
C ARG A 46 -6.75 -4.29 -7.47
N TYR A 47 -6.06 -5.37 -7.08
CA TYR A 47 -6.59 -6.73 -7.26
C TYR A 47 -7.74 -7.09 -6.30
N LYS A 48 -7.89 -6.38 -5.17
CA LYS A 48 -9.02 -6.60 -4.25
C LYS A 48 -10.33 -6.01 -4.74
N ASN A 49 -10.27 -4.99 -5.61
CA ASN A 49 -11.44 -4.35 -6.19
C ASN A 49 -11.82 -4.91 -7.57
N ILE A 50 -11.12 -5.93 -8.08
CA ILE A 50 -11.59 -6.77 -9.21
C ILE A 50 -12.64 -7.77 -8.67
N SER A 51 -13.65 -7.24 -8.01
CA SER A 51 -14.91 -7.91 -7.72
C SER A 51 -16.09 -7.10 -8.25
N GLY A 52 -15.83 -6.21 -9.21
CA GLY A 52 -16.82 -5.48 -9.97
C GLY A 52 -16.72 -5.90 -11.44
N GLU A 53 -17.78 -6.55 -11.92
CA GLU A 53 -18.09 -6.82 -13.33
C GLU A 53 -17.13 -7.76 -14.08
N THR A 54 -17.06 -9.01 -13.65
CA THR A 54 -16.91 -10.10 -14.63
C THR A 54 -18.31 -10.48 -15.14
N ASP A 55 -18.60 -10.19 -16.41
CA ASP A 55 -19.86 -10.54 -17.09
C ASP A 55 -20.13 -12.05 -17.14
N ASP A 56 -19.10 -12.86 -16.92
CA ASP A 56 -19.23 -14.31 -16.85
C ASP A 56 -19.85 -14.77 -15.53
N LYS A 57 -21.14 -15.09 -15.58
CA LYS A 57 -21.90 -15.76 -14.50
C LYS A 57 -21.17 -17.00 -13.96
N LEU A 58 -20.40 -17.70 -14.80
CA LEU A 58 -19.65 -18.89 -14.41
C LEU A 58 -18.43 -18.55 -13.54
N VAL A 59 -17.75 -17.44 -13.80
CA VAL A 59 -16.59 -17.00 -12.99
C VAL A 59 -17.05 -16.61 -11.58
N ASN A 60 -18.25 -16.06 -11.41
CA ASN A 60 -18.81 -15.75 -10.08
C ASN A 60 -19.14 -16.99 -9.23
N ILE A 61 -19.47 -18.13 -9.87
CA ILE A 61 -19.80 -19.38 -9.16
C ILE A 61 -18.52 -20.06 -8.64
N PHE A 62 -17.43 -20.00 -9.41
CA PHE A 62 -16.16 -20.66 -9.07
C PHE A 62 -15.14 -19.73 -8.41
N SER A 63 -15.26 -18.41 -8.54
CA SER A 63 -14.44 -17.47 -7.80
C SER A 63 -14.91 -17.44 -6.34
N ARG A 64 -14.10 -18.04 -5.46
CA ARG A 64 -14.27 -17.89 -4.01
C ARG A 64 -14.00 -16.43 -3.63
N SER A 65 -15.00 -15.57 -3.76
CA SER A 65 -14.93 -14.21 -3.23
C SER A 65 -14.67 -14.32 -1.72
N ARG A 66 -13.57 -13.73 -1.25
CA ARG A 66 -13.20 -13.69 0.17
C ARG A 66 -14.14 -12.71 0.90
N ARG A 67 -15.43 -13.06 1.01
CA ARG A 67 -16.37 -12.35 1.87
C ARG A 67 -15.91 -12.60 3.30
N GLY A 68 -15.39 -11.54 3.93
CA GLY A 68 -14.92 -11.60 5.32
C GLY A 68 -16.02 -12.08 6.27
N ARG A 69 -15.61 -12.43 7.51
CA ARG A 69 -16.51 -12.94 8.57
C ARG A 69 -17.73 -12.02 8.72
N LYS A 70 -18.94 -12.58 8.61
CA LYS A 70 -20.20 -11.88 8.88
C LYS A 70 -20.14 -11.30 10.30
N LYS A 71 -20.24 -9.97 10.44
CA LYS A 71 -20.31 -9.34 11.77
C LYS A 71 -21.55 -9.88 12.48
N LYS A 72 -21.37 -10.45 13.68
CA LYS A 72 -22.48 -10.80 14.57
C LYS A 72 -23.02 -9.50 15.17
N LYS A 73 -24.36 -9.34 15.15
CA LYS A 73 -25.07 -8.28 15.86
C LYS A 73 -24.97 -8.52 17.36
#